data_AF-X1LB21-F1
#
_entry.id   AF-X1LB21-F1
#
_cell.length_a   1.000
_cell.length_b   1.000
_cell.length_c   1.000
_cell.angle_alpha   90.00
_cell.angle_beta   90.00
_cell.angle_gamma   90.00
#
_symmetry.space_group_name_H-M   'P 1'
#
loop_
_entity.id
_entity.type
_entity.pdbx_description
1 polymer ?
#
loop_
_entity_poly.entity_id
_entity_poly.type
_entity_poly.pdbx_seq_one_letter_code
_entity_poly.pdbx_strand_id
1 'polypeptide(L)'
;VAQMCDSVAIMYAGNIVEEGPVKKIFHSPKHPYTEGLLQCIPKMNRKQKKLNAIPGSVPHPRNFPTGCRFYPRCQHAMKKCLSQQPGLIEIDDERFVACFRYFKNSDGERE
;
A
#
# COMPACT_ATOMS: atom_id res chain seq x y z
N VAL A 1 -0.77 16.36 8.04
CA VAL A 1 -0.96 14.93 8.37
C VAL A 1 0.05 14.49 9.41
N ALA A 2 1.35 14.35 9.09
CA ALA A 2 2.30 13.77 10.03
C ALA A 2 2.58 14.57 11.32
N GLN A 3 2.24 15.87 11.34
CA GLN A 3 2.41 16.76 12.51
C GLN A 3 1.12 16.95 13.33
N MET A 4 -0.01 16.35 12.90
CA MET A 4 -1.35 16.66 13.44
C MET A 4 -2.15 15.40 13.83
N CYS A 5 -1.63 14.21 13.54
CA CYS A 5 -2.35 12.94 13.75
C CYS A 5 -1.39 11.92 14.35
N ASP A 6 -1.90 11.08 15.26
CA ASP A 6 -1.15 9.96 15.84
C ASP A 6 -1.11 8.75 14.89
N SER A 7 -2.24 8.49 14.20
CA SER A 7 -2.42 7.40 13.25
C SER A 7 -2.99 7.90 11.91
N VAL A 8 -2.77 7.12 10.85
CA VAL A 8 -3.24 7.41 9.49
C VAL A 8 -3.74 6.15 8.81
N ALA A 9 -4.86 6.26 8.09
CA ALA A 9 -5.35 5.23 7.19
C ALA A 9 -5.17 5.69 5.73
N ILE A 10 -4.60 4.83 4.90
CA ILE A 10 -4.34 5.06 3.48
C ILE A 10 -5.31 4.20 2.68
N MET A 11 -6.01 4.85 1.75
CA MET A 11 -7.01 4.20 0.93
C MET A 11 -6.60 4.16 -0.54
N TYR A 12 -6.99 3.09 -1.23
CA TYR A 12 -6.94 2.99 -2.67
C TYR A 12 -8.24 2.42 -3.22
N ALA A 13 -8.83 3.15 -4.18
CA ALA A 13 -10.04 2.74 -4.86
C ALA A 13 -11.16 2.30 -3.89
N GLY A 14 -11.36 3.01 -2.77
CA GLY A 14 -12.39 2.71 -1.78
C GLY A 14 -12.04 1.69 -0.69
N ASN A 15 -10.84 1.10 -0.70
CA ASN A 15 -10.40 0.15 0.32
C ASN A 15 -9.26 0.74 1.16
N ILE A 16 -9.28 0.54 2.49
CA ILE A 16 -8.11 0.77 3.34
C ILE A 16 -7.05 -0.26 2.96
N VAL A 17 -5.87 0.21 2.55
CA VAL A 17 -4.75 -0.64 2.12
C VAL A 17 -3.61 -0.68 3.13
N GLU A 18 -3.49 0.35 3.96
CA GLU A 18 -2.54 0.40 5.05
C GLU A 18 -3.01 1.38 6.12
N GLU A 19 -2.86 1.02 7.39
CA GLU A 19 -3.25 1.84 8.54
C GLU A 19 -2.26 1.66 9.68
N GLY A 20 -2.05 2.72 10.48
CA GLY A 20 -1.31 2.63 11.73
C GLY A 20 -0.63 3.94 12.12
N PRO A 21 0.30 3.89 13.10
CA PRO A 21 0.98 5.08 13.59
C PRO A 21 1.70 5.82 12.46
N VAL A 22 1.50 7.15 12.40
CA VAL A 22 2.08 8.02 11.36
C VAL A 22 3.57 7.77 11.19
N LYS A 23 4.32 7.67 12.30
CA LYS A 23 5.77 7.45 12.26
C LYS A 23 6.12 6.14 11.53
N LYS A 24 5.39 5.05 11.80
CA LYS A 24 5.65 3.74 11.16
C LYS A 24 5.33 3.77 9.66
N ILE A 25 4.20 4.37 9.30
CA ILE A 25 3.74 4.48 7.90
C ILE A 25 4.72 5.32 7.07
N PHE A 26 5.17 6.47 7.58
CA PHE A 26 6.06 7.37 6.84
C PHE A 26 7.52 6.87 6.76
N HIS A 27 8.00 6.09 7.73
CA HIS A 27 9.39 5.60 7.74
C HIS A 27 9.57 4.25 7.04
N SER A 28 8.62 3.33 7.17
CA SER A 28 8.74 1.98 6.61
C SER A 28 7.39 1.51 6.07
N PRO A 29 6.82 2.16 5.05
CA PRO A 29 5.55 1.76 4.43
C PRO A 29 5.60 0.29 3.99
N LYS A 30 4.45 -0.40 4.02
CA LYS A 30 4.38 -1.84 3.72
C LYS A 30 3.54 -2.14 2.48
N HIS A 31 2.49 -1.37 2.23
CA HIS A 31 1.72 -1.55 1.01
C HIS A 31 2.46 -0.88 -0.16
N PRO A 32 2.63 -1.56 -1.32
CA PRO A 32 3.37 -0.99 -2.46
C PRO A 32 2.78 0.32 -3.00
N TYR A 33 1.46 0.52 -2.82
CA TYR A 33 0.82 1.81 -3.08
C TYR A 33 1.31 2.92 -2.15
N THR A 34 1.39 2.67 -0.83
CA THR A 34 1.91 3.62 0.16
C THR A 34 3.37 3.96 -0.12
N GLU A 35 4.18 2.95 -0.43
CA GLU A 35 5.57 3.15 -0.87
C GLU A 35 5.64 4.12 -2.05
N GLY A 36 4.82 3.89 -3.07
CA GLY A 36 4.72 4.76 -4.24
C GLY A 36 4.27 6.19 -3.89
N LEU A 37 3.29 6.36 -3.01
CA LEU A 37 2.82 7.68 -2.56
C LEU A 37 3.95 8.46 -1.87
N LEU A 38 4.68 7.83 -0.96
CA LEU A 38 5.78 8.49 -0.24
C LEU A 38 6.95 8.82 -1.17
N GLN A 39 7.18 8.01 -2.21
CA GLN A 39 8.18 8.32 -3.24
C GLN A 39 7.78 9.48 -4.16
N CYS A 40 6.48 9.79 -4.28
CA CYS A 40 5.99 10.96 -5.01
C CYS A 40 6.23 12.28 -4.26
N ILE A 41 6.55 12.24 -2.95
CA ILE A 41 6.72 13.46 -2.15
C ILE A 41 8.04 14.14 -2.53
N PRO A 42 8.01 15.41 -3.00
CA PRO A 42 9.22 16.14 -3.37
C PRO A 42 10.13 16.34 -2.16
N LYS A 43 11.41 15.99 -2.32
CA LYS A 43 12.43 16.23 -1.29
C LYS A 43 13.05 17.61 -1.50
N MET A 44 12.82 18.53 -0.55
CA MET A 44 13.29 19.92 -0.59
C MET A 44 14.80 20.06 -0.88
N ASN A 45 15.61 19.08 -0.42
CA ASN A 45 17.07 19.11 -0.52
C ASN A 45 17.63 18.40 -1.77
N ARG A 46 16.79 17.93 -2.70
CA ARG A 46 17.25 17.34 -3.96
C ARG A 46 16.58 18.05 -5.13
N LYS A 47 17.39 18.62 -6.03
CA LYS A 47 16.95 18.98 -7.39
C LYS A 47 16.63 17.69 -8.18
N GLN A 48 15.49 17.07 -7.89
CA GLN A 48 14.97 15.96 -8.70
C GLN A 48 14.39 16.54 -9.99
N LYS A 49 14.92 16.13 -11.14
CA LYS A 49 14.42 16.56 -12.46
C LYS A 49 13.05 15.97 -12.81
N LYS A 50 12.63 14.87 -12.15
CA LYS A 50 11.32 14.23 -12.32
C LYS A 50 10.84 13.62 -10.99
N LEU A 51 9.55 13.75 -10.72
CA LEU A 51 8.88 13.08 -9.60
C LEU A 51 8.66 11.60 -9.96
N ASN A 52 8.86 10.72 -8.99
CA ASN A 52 8.61 9.29 -9.15
C ASN A 52 7.10 9.03 -9.03
N ALA A 53 6.35 9.20 -10.13
CA ALA A 53 4.92 8.91 -10.15
C ALA A 53 4.65 7.39 -10.19
N ILE A 54 3.56 6.96 -9.55
CA ILE A 54 3.09 5.57 -9.65
C ILE A 54 2.55 5.35 -11.07
N PRO A 55 3.11 4.41 -11.86
CA PRO A 55 2.71 4.20 -13.24
C PRO A 55 1.25 3.76 -13.38
N GLY A 56 0.64 4.05 -14.53
CA GLY A 56 -0.75 3.72 -14.83
C GLY A 56 -1.77 4.65 -14.17
N SER A 57 -3.05 4.39 -14.44
CA SER A 57 -4.19 5.16 -13.92
C SER A 57 -5.00 4.36 -12.90
N VAL A 58 -5.75 5.07 -12.05
CA VAL A 58 -6.69 4.42 -11.12
C VAL A 58 -7.82 3.77 -11.95
N PRO A 59 -8.18 2.50 -11.68
CA PRO A 59 -9.28 1.85 -12.38
C PRO A 59 -10.61 2.60 -12.20
N HIS A 60 -11.44 2.58 -13.23
CA HIS A 60 -12.78 3.15 -13.15
C HIS A 60 -13.62 2.36 -12.13
N PRO A 61 -14.47 3.00 -11.28
CA PRO A 61 -15.23 2.30 -10.24
C PRO A 61 -16.15 1.17 -10.73
N ARG A 62 -16.64 1.27 -11.98
CA ARG A 62 -17.44 0.21 -12.62
C ARG A 62 -16.62 -1.02 -13.04
N ASN A 63 -15.30 -0.86 -13.14
CA ASN A 63 -14.38 -1.84 -13.71
C ASN A 63 -13.27 -2.17 -12.70
N PHE A 64 -13.60 -2.29 -11.42
CA PHE A 64 -12.63 -2.73 -10.44
C PHE A 64 -12.21 -4.19 -10.72
N PRO A 65 -10.93 -4.54 -10.51
CA PRO A 65 -10.50 -5.92 -10.63
C PRO A 65 -11.15 -6.80 -9.56
N THR A 66 -11.31 -8.09 -9.86
CA THR A 66 -11.87 -9.08 -8.94
C THR A 66 -11.01 -9.27 -7.69
N GLY A 67 -9.68 -9.35 -7.87
CA GLY A 67 -8.73 -9.43 -6.76
C GLY A 67 -8.29 -8.06 -6.24
N CYS A 68 -7.06 -7.98 -5.72
CA CYS A 68 -6.48 -6.75 -5.20
C CYS A 68 -6.61 -5.58 -6.20
N ARG A 69 -7.37 -4.54 -5.84
CA ARG A 69 -7.60 -3.38 -6.73
C ARG A 69 -6.33 -2.70 -7.24
N PHE A 70 -5.22 -2.84 -6.51
CA PHE A 70 -3.92 -2.27 -6.88
C PHE A 70 -3.03 -3.22 -7.71
N TYR A 71 -3.37 -4.50 -7.87
CA TYR A 71 -2.51 -5.47 -8.56
C TYR A 71 -2.05 -5.02 -9.97
N PRO A 72 -2.86 -4.33 -10.81
CA PRO A 72 -2.42 -3.95 -12.15
C PRO A 72 -1.25 -2.96 -12.17
N ARG A 73 -1.02 -2.27 -11.05
CA ARG A 73 0.02 -1.24 -10.87
C ARG A 73 1.07 -1.66 -9.82
N CYS A 74 0.92 -2.84 -9.25
CA CYS A 74 1.77 -3.32 -8.17
C CYS A 74 3.00 -4.04 -8.75
N GLN A 75 4.19 -3.56 -8.43
CA GLN A 75 5.45 -4.22 -8.82
C GLN A 75 5.67 -5.59 -8.14
N HIS A 76 4.87 -5.91 -7.12
CA HIS A 76 4.92 -7.16 -6.36
C HIS A 76 3.63 -7.99 -6.53
N ALA A 77 2.90 -7.80 -7.63
CA ALA A 77 1.70 -8.57 -7.90
C ALA A 77 2.03 -10.07 -8.04
N MET A 78 1.20 -10.91 -7.41
CA MET A 78 1.30 -12.38 -7.46
C MET A 78 -0.03 -12.97 -7.94
N LYS A 79 -0.06 -14.25 -8.32
CA LYS A 79 -1.26 -14.92 -8.85
C LYS A 79 -2.50 -14.73 -7.97
N LYS A 80 -2.34 -14.82 -6.64
CA LYS A 80 -3.41 -14.62 -5.66
C LYS A 80 -4.03 -13.23 -5.73
N CYS A 81 -3.25 -12.20 -6.08
CA CYS A 81 -3.74 -10.82 -6.23
C CYS A 81 -4.73 -10.65 -7.39
N LEU A 82 -4.74 -11.54 -8.40
CA LEU A 82 -5.65 -11.43 -9.54
C LEU A 82 -7.06 -11.88 -9.19
N SER A 83 -7.18 -12.89 -8.33
CA SER A 83 -8.44 -13.57 -8.02
C SER A 83 -9.00 -13.28 -6.64
N GLN A 84 -8.18 -12.80 -5.69
CA GLN A 84 -8.60 -12.57 -4.31
C GLN A 84 -8.25 -11.15 -3.84
N GLN A 85 -9.16 -10.54 -3.10
CA GLN A 85 -8.93 -9.27 -2.42
C GLN A 85 -8.27 -9.57 -1.06
N PRO A 86 -7.09 -8.99 -0.75
CA PRO A 86 -6.48 -9.18 0.56
C PRO A 86 -7.34 -8.50 1.63
N GLY A 87 -7.56 -9.20 2.74
CA GLY A 87 -8.10 -8.61 3.96
C GLY A 87 -7.08 -7.69 4.64
N LEU A 88 -7.58 -6.74 5.43
CA LEU A 88 -6.75 -5.87 6.27
C LEU A 88 -6.29 -6.69 7.49
N ILE A 89 -4.99 -6.98 7.59
CA ILE A 89 -4.40 -7.78 8.67
C ILE A 89 -3.42 -6.96 9.50
N GLU A 90 -3.36 -7.22 10.80
CA GLU A 90 -2.33 -6.65 11.67
C GLU A 90 -0.99 -7.35 11.43
N ILE A 91 0.09 -6.58 11.30
CA ILE A 91 1.43 -7.09 10.99
C ILE A 91 2.51 -6.72 12.01
N ASP A 92 2.30 -5.63 12.76
CA ASP A 92 3.08 -5.17 13.90
C ASP A 92 2.23 -4.17 14.71
N ASP A 93 2.71 -3.68 15.86
CA ASP A 93 1.87 -2.96 16.85
C ASP A 93 0.98 -1.88 16.21
N GLU A 94 -0.34 -2.12 16.22
CA GLU A 94 -1.38 -1.23 15.70
C GLU A 94 -1.22 -0.88 14.21
N ARG A 95 -0.50 -1.72 13.46
CA ARG A 95 -0.25 -1.54 12.05
C ARG A 95 -0.94 -2.61 11.24
N PHE A 96 -1.79 -2.16 10.34
CA PHE A 96 -2.60 -3.00 9.48
C PHE A 96 -2.23 -2.81 8.01
N VAL A 97 -2.25 -3.89 7.24
CA VAL A 97 -1.99 -3.86 5.79
C VAL A 97 -2.90 -4.84 5.05
N ALA A 98 -3.44 -4.41 3.91
CA ALA A 98 -4.19 -5.28 3.01
C ALA A 98 -3.31 -5.73 1.85
N CYS A 99 -2.35 -6.63 2.11
CA CYS A 99 -1.42 -7.13 1.09
C CYS A 99 -0.97 -8.57 1.37
N PHE A 100 -1.08 -9.46 0.36
CA PHE A 100 -0.72 -10.87 0.50
C PHE A 100 0.74 -11.14 0.86
N ARG A 101 1.66 -10.20 0.61
CA ARG A 101 3.08 -10.30 1.03
C ARG A 101 3.27 -10.48 2.54
N TYR A 102 2.25 -10.17 3.34
CA TYR A 102 2.31 -10.23 4.79
C TYR A 102 1.38 -11.29 5.39
N PHE A 103 0.65 -12.03 4.56
CA PHE A 103 -0.15 -13.15 5.03
C PHE A 103 0.81 -14.28 5.38
N LYS A 104 0.78 -14.72 6.64
CA LYS A 104 1.48 -15.94 7.03
C LYS A 104 0.63 -17.13 6.59
N ASN A 105 1.24 -18.11 5.93
CA ASN A 105 0.63 -19.44 5.85
C ASN A 105 0.58 -20.02 7.27
N SER A 106 -0.34 -20.96 7.50
CA SER A 106 -0.56 -21.67 8.76
C SER A 106 0.73 -22.29 9.36
N ASP A 107 1.77 -22.43 8.54
CA ASP A 107 3.04 -23.09 8.86
C ASP A 107 4.22 -22.12 9.07
N GLY A 108 3.98 -20.80 9.14
CA GLY A 108 4.99 -19.82 9.58
C GLY A 108 6.06 -19.44 8.56
N GLU A 109 6.03 -19.96 7.33
CA GLU A 109 6.94 -19.58 6.25
C GLU A 109 6.37 -18.43 5.39
N ARG A 110 7.23 -17.47 5.04
CA ARG A 110 6.90 -16.32 4.17
C ARG A 110 7.05 -16.76 2.71
N GLU A 111 5.96 -16.75 1.95
CA GLU A 111 5.97 -16.92 0.48
C GLU A 111 6.51 -15.68 -0.26
#